data_AF-A0A818LYI2-F1
#
_entry.id   AF-A0A818LYI2-F1
#
_cell.length_a   1.000
_cell.length_b   1.000
_cell.length_c   1.000
_cell.angle_alpha   90.00
_cell.angle_beta   90.00
_cell.angle_gamma   90.00
#
_symmetry.space_group_name_H-M   'P 1'
#
loop_
_entity.id
_entity.type
_entity.pdbx_description
1 polymer ?
#
loop_
_entity_poly.entity_id
_entity_poly.type
_entity_poly.pdbx_seq_one_letter_code
_entity_poly.pdbx_strand_id
1 'polypeptide(L)'
;GALGPAIGFLIGSLFVSQWINIGADKNLDGITKNDPQWIGRWWAGFILSSCLLILFSFVLFTFPSHLQQNKNQIIESYESACDLNQASRENYQIRSLCHLSNIKAIFNSIMDLVKNLTYILIVLINSVENILVVSFTTFMVKYIESVFNISSSLSSILTGSIVVPAAVFGTITGGYLIRRYHMNIFQCIQFILISCFISLIALLSIIFIKCKSNIKYQSDSQCSQFCNCSPYIYQPVCFQQQITFLSSCYAGCTSVNGTV
;
A
#
# COMPACT_ATOMS: atom_id res chain seq x y z
N GLY A 1 10.76 -5.47 4.33
CA GLY A 1 11.25 -4.43 5.27
C GLY A 1 10.08 -3.55 5.69
N ALA A 2 9.82 -3.42 6.99
CA ALA A 2 8.61 -2.76 7.52
C ALA A 2 8.76 -1.24 7.77
N LEU A 3 9.98 -0.70 7.68
CA LEU A 3 10.27 0.71 7.97
C LEU A 3 9.75 1.69 6.89
N GLY A 4 9.73 1.27 5.62
CA GLY A 4 9.23 2.11 4.52
C GLY A 4 7.75 2.49 4.69
N PRO A 5 6.84 1.51 4.89
CA PRO A 5 5.44 1.79 5.19
C PRO A 5 5.24 2.67 6.43
N ALA A 6 6.04 2.49 7.48
CA ALA A 6 6.00 3.32 8.69
C ALA A 6 6.16 4.81 8.39
N ILE A 7 7.24 5.13 7.68
CA ILE A 7 7.59 6.49 7.30
C ILE A 7 6.54 7.04 6.31
N GLY A 8 6.08 6.19 5.38
CA GLY A 8 5.04 6.53 4.41
C GLY A 8 3.71 6.95 5.04
N PHE A 9 3.21 6.19 6.03
CA PHE A 9 1.98 6.54 6.74
C PHE A 9 2.10 7.84 7.52
N LEU A 10 3.23 8.06 8.20
CA LEU A 10 3.47 9.29 8.97
C LEU A 10 3.52 10.50 8.04
N ILE A 11 4.37 10.47 7.02
CA ILE A 11 4.54 11.59 6.08
C ILE A 11 3.25 11.82 5.27
N GLY A 12 2.61 10.74 4.80
CA GLY A 12 1.34 10.81 4.08
C GLY A 12 0.25 11.46 4.91
N SER A 13 0.14 11.10 6.20
CA SER A 13 -0.83 11.71 7.10
C SER A 13 -0.62 13.21 7.30
N LEU A 14 0.64 13.67 7.38
CA LEU A 14 0.98 15.09 7.50
C LEU A 14 0.52 15.88 6.27
N PHE A 15 0.78 15.35 5.07
CA PHE A 15 0.34 15.99 3.83
C PHE A 15 -1.19 16.01 3.68
N VAL A 16 -1.85 14.91 4.03
CA VAL A 16 -3.32 14.83 3.99
C VAL A 16 -3.96 15.77 5.03
N SER A 17 -3.26 16.09 6.12
CA SER A 17 -3.74 17.02 7.14
C SER A 17 -3.76 18.49 6.69
N GLN A 18 -3.17 18.83 5.52
CA GLN A 18 -3.19 20.16 4.94
C GLN A 18 -4.16 20.23 3.75
N TRP A 19 -4.88 21.34 3.61
CA TRP A 19 -5.86 21.53 2.54
C TRP A 19 -5.19 21.52 1.15
N ILE A 20 -5.85 20.92 0.17
CA ILE A 20 -5.31 20.74 -1.20
C ILE A 20 -4.78 22.03 -1.83
N ASN A 21 -5.49 23.16 -1.66
CA ASN A 21 -5.10 24.45 -2.24
C ASN A 21 -4.05 25.15 -1.37
N ILE A 22 -3.00 25.64 -2.02
CA ILE A 22 -1.96 26.43 -1.37
C ILE A 22 -2.40 27.89 -1.37
N GLY A 23 -2.51 28.50 -0.19
CA GLY A 23 -2.87 29.92 -0.06
C GLY A 23 -4.37 30.23 -0.12
N ALA A 24 -5.25 29.24 -0.25
CA ALA A 24 -6.68 29.44 -0.04
C ALA A 24 -6.96 29.75 1.43
N ASP A 25 -7.71 30.82 1.69
CA ASP A 25 -8.06 31.24 3.04
C ASP A 25 -9.15 30.32 3.59
N LYS A 26 -8.79 29.48 4.56
CA LYS A 26 -9.69 28.49 5.16
C LYS A 26 -10.89 29.13 5.85
N ASN A 27 -10.78 30.42 6.19
CA ASN A 27 -11.83 31.18 6.86
C ASN A 27 -12.95 31.61 5.90
N LEU A 28 -12.70 31.62 4.58
CA LEU A 28 -13.70 31.98 3.57
C LEU A 28 -14.66 30.83 3.25
N ASP A 29 -14.21 29.58 3.37
CA ASP A 29 -15.03 28.40 3.03
C ASP A 29 -15.61 27.67 4.27
N GLY A 30 -15.13 27.99 5.48
CA GLY A 30 -15.61 27.35 6.72
C GLY A 30 -15.29 25.85 6.86
N ILE A 31 -14.52 25.29 5.93
CA ILE A 31 -14.24 23.85 5.84
C ILE A 31 -13.16 23.44 6.86
N THR A 32 -13.54 22.56 7.78
CA THR A 32 -12.69 21.95 8.79
C THR A 32 -12.19 20.57 8.34
N LYS A 33 -11.16 20.03 9.02
CA LYS A 33 -10.59 18.71 8.69
C LYS A 33 -11.58 17.55 8.85
N ASN A 34 -12.66 17.76 9.59
CA ASN A 34 -13.67 16.76 9.86
C ASN A 34 -14.78 16.77 8.80
N ASP A 35 -14.81 17.78 7.92
CA ASP A 35 -15.82 17.83 6.87
C ASP A 35 -15.52 16.79 5.78
N PRO A 36 -16.55 16.12 5.25
CA PRO A 36 -16.39 15.10 4.21
C PRO A 36 -15.84 15.67 2.90
N GLN A 37 -15.88 17.00 2.72
CA GLN A 37 -15.27 17.71 1.60
C GLN A 37 -13.77 17.96 1.79
N TRP A 38 -13.18 17.58 2.93
CA TRP A 38 -11.75 17.73 3.18
C TRP A 38 -10.90 16.83 2.28
N ILE A 39 -10.26 17.46 1.30
CA ILE A 39 -9.25 16.81 0.46
C ILE A 39 -7.87 17.33 0.86
N GLY A 40 -7.05 16.41 1.35
CA GLY A 40 -5.67 16.69 1.73
C GLY A 40 -4.73 16.88 0.54
N ARG A 41 -3.51 17.38 0.78
CA ARG A 41 -2.45 17.55 -0.24
C ARG A 41 -1.82 16.22 -0.65
N TRP A 42 -2.60 15.37 -1.31
CA TRP A 42 -2.14 14.05 -1.77
C TRP A 42 -0.93 14.11 -2.72
N TRP A 43 -0.82 15.18 -3.52
CA TRP A 43 0.26 15.37 -4.50
C TRP A 43 1.64 15.64 -3.86
N ALA A 44 1.68 16.15 -2.62
CA ALA A 44 2.94 16.53 -1.96
C ALA A 44 3.86 15.32 -1.70
N GLY A 45 3.27 14.13 -1.52
CA GLY A 45 4.01 12.88 -1.38
C GLY A 45 4.85 12.55 -2.62
N PHE A 46 4.30 12.76 -3.82
CA PHE A 46 5.00 12.48 -5.08
C PHE A 46 6.20 13.40 -5.31
N ILE A 47 6.08 14.67 -4.91
CA ILE A 47 7.19 15.62 -5.01
C ILE A 47 8.30 15.23 -4.06
N LEU A 48 7.96 14.92 -2.79
CA LEU A 48 8.95 14.50 -1.80
C LEU A 48 9.66 13.21 -2.25
N SER A 49 8.92 12.20 -2.72
CA SER A 49 9.52 10.95 -3.19
C SER A 49 10.46 11.18 -4.37
N SER A 50 10.08 12.06 -5.30
CA SER A 50 10.92 12.40 -6.46
C SER A 50 12.22 13.08 -6.05
N CYS A 51 12.18 14.03 -5.12
CA CYS A 51 13.38 14.68 -4.58
C CYS A 51 14.29 13.68 -3.87
N LEU A 52 13.74 12.77 -3.04
CA LEU A 52 14.52 11.73 -2.37
C LEU A 52 15.17 10.78 -3.37
N LEU A 53 14.46 10.37 -4.42
CA LEU A 53 15.02 9.50 -5.46
C LEU A 53 16.18 10.15 -6.22
N ILE A 54 16.09 11.45 -6.53
CA ILE A 54 17.20 12.20 -7.15
C ILE A 54 18.42 12.23 -6.22
N LEU A 55 18.20 12.48 -4.92
CA LEU A 55 19.28 12.49 -3.92
C LEU A 55 19.93 11.10 -3.81
N PHE A 56 19.15 10.03 -3.71
CA PHE A 56 19.66 8.66 -3.68
C PHE A 56 20.39 8.29 -4.98
N SER A 57 19.89 8.74 -6.13
CA SER A 57 20.57 8.54 -7.41
C SER A 57 21.95 9.18 -7.40
N PHE A 58 22.09 10.40 -6.88
CA PHE A 58 23.39 11.06 -6.73
C PHE A 58 24.35 10.26 -5.83
N VAL A 59 23.88 9.74 -4.69
CA VAL A 59 24.68 8.86 -3.83
C VAL A 59 25.11 7.59 -4.58
N LEU A 60 24.22 6.99 -5.36
CA LEU A 60 24.56 5.83 -6.19
C LEU A 60 25.60 6.16 -7.26
N PHE A 61 25.62 7.36 -7.81
CA PHE A 61 26.69 7.79 -8.73
C PHE A 61 28.05 7.93 -8.06
N THR A 62 28.10 8.10 -6.74
CA THR A 62 29.39 8.10 -5.99
C THR A 62 29.94 6.69 -5.75
N PHE A 63 29.17 5.63 -6.01
CA PHE A 63 29.70 4.28 -5.93
C PHE A 63 30.76 4.05 -7.02
N PRO A 64 31.90 3.45 -6.68
CA PRO A 64 32.96 3.18 -7.64
C PRO A 64 32.43 2.27 -8.76
N SER A 65 32.74 2.63 -10.00
CA SER A 65 32.35 1.87 -11.19
C SER A 65 32.93 0.45 -11.23
N HIS A 66 33.95 0.19 -10.42
CA HIS A 66 34.60 -1.11 -10.29
C HIS A 66 34.67 -1.51 -8.82
N LEU A 67 33.85 -2.48 -8.44
CA LEU A 67 34.12 -3.29 -7.27
C LEU A 67 35.38 -4.11 -7.59
N GLN A 68 36.38 -4.10 -6.70
CA GLN A 68 37.59 -4.92 -6.86
C GLN A 68 37.22 -6.41 -6.82
N GLN A 69 36.82 -6.97 -7.96
CA GLN A 69 36.68 -8.41 -8.15
C GLN A 69 38.05 -9.00 -8.39
N ASN A 70 38.36 -10.11 -7.71
CA ASN A 70 39.57 -10.87 -7.95
C ASN A 70 39.62 -11.25 -9.44
N LYS A 71 40.73 -10.92 -10.12
CA LYS A 71 40.92 -11.20 -11.56
C LYS A 71 40.63 -12.66 -11.92
N ASN A 72 40.92 -13.58 -11.00
CA ASN A 72 40.67 -15.01 -11.17
C ASN A 72 39.16 -15.34 -11.22
N GLN A 73 38.34 -14.67 -10.40
CA GLN A 73 36.87 -14.84 -10.44
C GLN A 73 36.25 -14.29 -11.72
N ILE A 74 36.82 -13.21 -12.28
CA ILE A 74 36.35 -12.63 -13.55
C ILE A 74 36.62 -13.63 -14.69
N ILE A 75 37.83 -14.17 -14.78
CA ILE A 75 38.20 -15.14 -15.82
C ILE A 75 37.35 -16.41 -15.71
N GLU A 76 37.18 -16.93 -14.50
CA GLU A 76 36.34 -18.12 -14.24
C GLU A 76 34.86 -17.87 -14.59
N SER A 77 34.31 -16.68 -14.28
CA SER A 77 32.95 -16.30 -14.68
C SER A 77 32.78 -16.10 -16.20
N TYR A 78 33.82 -15.63 -16.89
CA TYR A 78 33.83 -15.47 -18.35
C TYR A 78 33.94 -16.80 -19.08
N GLU A 79 34.77 -17.74 -18.60
CA GLU A 79 34.85 -19.12 -19.09
C GLU A 79 33.54 -19.89 -18.84
N SER A 80 32.86 -19.63 -17.71
CA SER A 80 31.59 -20.28 -17.38
C SER A 80 30.40 -19.75 -18.21
N ALA A 81 30.40 -18.46 -18.55
CA ALA A 81 29.30 -17.81 -19.25
C ALA A 81 29.40 -17.91 -20.78
N CYS A 82 30.61 -18.08 -21.29
CA CYS A 82 30.89 -18.37 -22.69
C CYS A 82 31.47 -19.78 -22.73
N ASP A 83 30.62 -20.76 -23.03
CA ASP A 83 30.96 -22.18 -23.22
C ASP A 83 31.91 -22.35 -24.44
N LEU A 84 33.12 -21.81 -24.34
CA LEU A 84 34.12 -21.68 -25.41
C LEU A 84 34.95 -22.96 -25.48
N ASN A 85 34.28 -24.08 -25.68
CA ASN A 85 34.93 -25.29 -26.17
C ASN A 85 34.96 -25.29 -27.71
N GLN A 86 35.45 -24.23 -28.35
CA GLN A 86 36.09 -24.31 -29.67
C GLN A 86 36.61 -22.96 -30.19
N ALA A 87 37.85 -23.03 -30.70
CA ALA A 87 38.47 -22.15 -31.69
C ALA A 87 39.04 -20.79 -31.22
N SER A 88 40.34 -20.84 -30.89
CA SER A 88 41.43 -20.03 -31.47
C SER A 88 41.15 -18.60 -31.99
N ARG A 89 41.88 -17.65 -31.40
CA ARG A 89 42.50 -16.45 -32.02
C ARG A 89 41.60 -15.56 -32.90
N GLU A 90 41.01 -14.50 -32.32
CA GLU A 90 41.04 -13.12 -32.84
C GLU A 90 40.24 -12.15 -31.93
N ASN A 91 40.91 -11.09 -31.46
CA ASN A 91 40.59 -10.35 -30.22
C ASN A 91 39.54 -9.22 -30.32
N TYR A 92 38.66 -9.18 -31.33
CA TYR A 92 37.67 -8.06 -31.44
C TYR A 92 36.21 -8.49 -31.56
N GLN A 93 35.90 -9.67 -32.13
CA GLN A 93 34.52 -10.15 -32.28
C GLN A 93 33.96 -10.92 -31.06
N ILE A 94 34.82 -11.30 -30.11
CA ILE A 94 34.43 -12.10 -28.93
C ILE A 94 33.54 -11.29 -27.96
N ARG A 95 33.69 -9.96 -27.91
CA ARG A 95 32.96 -9.09 -26.96
C ARG A 95 31.46 -9.03 -27.24
N SER A 96 31.04 -8.97 -28.52
CA SER A 96 29.61 -8.89 -28.90
C SER A 96 28.93 -10.26 -28.86
N LEU A 97 29.64 -11.33 -29.24
CA LEU A 97 29.17 -12.72 -29.12
C LEU A 97 28.99 -13.15 -27.67
N CYS A 98 29.89 -12.73 -26.77
CA CYS A 98 29.76 -12.94 -25.34
C CYS A 98 28.58 -12.14 -24.75
N HIS A 99 28.31 -10.92 -25.22
CA HIS A 99 27.15 -10.14 -24.78
C HIS A 99 25.81 -10.76 -25.21
N LEU A 100 25.70 -11.29 -26.42
CA LEU A 100 24.51 -12.03 -26.88
C LEU A 100 24.37 -13.39 -26.15
N SER A 101 25.47 -14.11 -25.94
CA SER A 101 25.51 -15.35 -25.15
C SER A 101 25.06 -15.10 -23.72
N ASN A 102 25.50 -14.00 -23.09
CA ASN A 102 25.10 -13.61 -21.74
C ASN A 102 23.60 -13.31 -21.63
N ILE A 103 22.99 -12.60 -22.59
CA ILE A 103 21.54 -12.34 -22.56
C ILE A 103 20.77 -13.66 -22.71
N LYS A 104 21.21 -14.54 -23.62
CA LYS A 104 20.57 -15.85 -23.82
C LYS A 104 20.74 -16.77 -22.61
N ALA A 105 21.91 -16.73 -21.96
CA ALA A 105 22.17 -17.45 -20.71
C ALA A 105 21.27 -16.94 -19.59
N ILE A 106 21.16 -15.62 -19.41
CA ILE A 106 20.25 -15.01 -18.43
C ILE A 106 18.80 -15.40 -18.73
N PHE A 107 18.36 -15.34 -19.99
CA PHE A 107 17.00 -15.73 -20.37
C PHE A 107 16.74 -17.21 -20.10
N ASN A 108 17.69 -18.09 -20.42
CA ASN A 108 17.59 -19.52 -20.10
C ASN A 108 17.52 -19.74 -18.58
N SER A 109 18.35 -19.09 -17.79
CA SER A 109 18.29 -19.18 -16.32
C SER A 109 16.95 -18.68 -15.77
N ILE A 110 16.43 -17.56 -16.28
CA ILE A 110 15.08 -17.06 -15.93
C ILE A 110 14.02 -18.10 -16.30
N MET A 111 14.13 -18.71 -17.48
CA MET A 111 13.20 -19.74 -17.92
C MET A 111 13.28 -20.99 -17.04
N ASP A 112 14.47 -21.37 -16.57
CA ASP A 112 14.66 -22.50 -15.66
C ASP A 112 14.08 -22.19 -14.27
N LEU A 113 14.22 -20.96 -13.78
CA LEU A 113 13.54 -20.46 -12.58
C LEU A 113 12.02 -20.50 -12.74
N VAL A 114 11.49 -20.06 -13.88
CA VAL A 114 10.04 -20.06 -14.16
C VAL A 114 9.47 -21.47 -14.31
N LYS A 115 10.25 -22.43 -14.85
CA LYS A 115 9.86 -23.84 -14.91
C LYS A 115 9.88 -24.53 -13.56
N ASN A 116 10.58 -23.97 -12.56
CA ASN A 116 10.59 -24.52 -11.22
C ASN A 116 9.26 -24.20 -10.49
N LEU A 117 8.41 -25.22 -10.34
CA LEU A 117 7.10 -25.10 -9.71
C LEU A 117 7.19 -24.52 -8.29
N THR A 118 8.19 -24.90 -7.50
CA THR A 118 8.36 -24.39 -6.12
C THR A 118 8.62 -22.89 -6.13
N TYR A 119 9.45 -22.40 -7.05
CA TYR A 119 9.72 -20.97 -7.18
C TYR A 119 8.44 -20.19 -7.55
N ILE A 120 7.70 -20.67 -8.55
CA ILE A 120 6.43 -20.06 -8.96
C ILE A 120 5.42 -20.03 -7.80
N LEU A 121 5.29 -21.11 -7.04
CA LEU A 121 4.39 -21.17 -5.88
C LEU A 121 4.78 -20.14 -4.82
N ILE A 122 6.08 -19.99 -4.52
CA ILE A 122 6.56 -18.98 -3.55
C ILE A 122 6.27 -17.57 -4.04
N VAL A 123 6.51 -17.27 -5.33
CA VAL A 123 6.21 -15.96 -5.92
C VAL A 123 4.72 -15.66 -5.89
N LEU A 124 3.87 -16.66 -6.17
CA LEU A 124 2.42 -16.53 -6.12
C LEU A 124 1.94 -16.25 -4.68
N ILE A 125 2.47 -16.98 -3.69
CA ILE A 125 2.17 -16.73 -2.26
C ILE A 125 2.55 -15.30 -1.88
N ASN A 126 3.76 -14.86 -2.21
CA ASN A 126 4.21 -13.49 -1.93
C ASN A 126 3.31 -12.46 -2.63
N SER A 127 2.88 -12.72 -3.86
CA SER A 127 2.01 -11.82 -4.61
C SER A 127 0.64 -11.68 -3.94
N VAL A 128 0.03 -12.80 -3.54
CA VAL A 128 -1.25 -12.81 -2.81
C VAL A 128 -1.13 -12.09 -1.48
N GLU A 129 -0.05 -12.33 -0.73
CA GLU A 129 0.23 -11.64 0.54
C GLU A 129 0.33 -10.11 0.35
N ASN A 130 1.04 -9.65 -0.68
CA ASN A 130 1.15 -8.23 -0.99
C ASN A 130 -0.22 -7.62 -1.35
N ILE A 131 -1.03 -8.31 -2.15
CA ILE A 131 -2.39 -7.86 -2.49
C ILE A 131 -3.24 -7.73 -1.22
N LEU A 132 -3.17 -8.70 -0.32
CA LEU A 132 -3.90 -8.66 0.96
C LEU A 132 -3.46 -7.47 1.82
N VAL A 133 -2.15 -7.23 1.96
CA VAL A 133 -1.63 -6.11 2.75
C VAL A 133 -2.04 -4.76 2.15
N VAL A 134 -1.93 -4.59 0.82
CA VAL A 134 -2.34 -3.35 0.14
C VAL A 134 -3.85 -3.12 0.25
N SER A 135 -4.65 -4.17 0.11
CA SER A 135 -6.11 -4.08 0.24
C SER A 135 -6.49 -3.70 1.67
N PHE A 136 -5.95 -4.41 2.67
CA PHE A 136 -6.22 -4.13 4.07
C PHE A 136 -5.82 -2.70 4.43
N THR A 137 -4.60 -2.27 4.11
CA THR A 137 -4.12 -0.93 4.43
C THR A 137 -4.94 0.18 3.78
N THR A 138 -5.35 0.00 2.52
CA THR A 138 -6.14 1.01 1.80
C THR A 138 -7.58 1.09 2.30
N PHE A 139 -8.24 -0.06 2.44
CA PHE A 139 -9.65 -0.10 2.87
C PHE A 139 -9.83 0.14 4.36
N MET A 140 -8.86 -0.21 5.20
CA MET A 140 -8.94 0.00 6.65
C MET A 140 -9.03 1.49 7.00
N VAL A 141 -8.25 2.34 6.33
CA VAL A 141 -8.34 3.80 6.53
C VAL A 141 -9.74 4.30 6.22
N LYS A 142 -10.33 3.88 5.09
CA LYS A 142 -11.68 4.28 4.68
C LYS A 142 -12.78 3.66 5.55
N TYR A 143 -12.57 2.44 6.03
CA TYR A 143 -13.44 1.80 7.00
C TYR A 143 -13.49 2.60 8.30
N ILE A 144 -12.33 2.99 8.85
CA ILE A 144 -12.26 3.81 10.06
C ILE A 144 -12.88 5.20 9.83
N GLU A 145 -12.57 5.84 8.70
CA GLU A 145 -13.13 7.14 8.31
C GLU A 145 -14.67 7.09 8.27
N SER A 146 -15.25 6.05 7.65
CA SER A 146 -16.70 5.88 7.50
C SER A 146 -17.40 5.46 8.79
N VAL A 147 -16.82 4.54 9.58
CA VAL A 147 -17.45 3.99 10.79
C VAL A 147 -17.34 4.93 11.99
N PHE A 148 -16.20 5.60 12.16
CA PHE A 148 -15.96 6.50 13.30
C PHE A 148 -16.18 7.97 12.96
N ASN A 149 -16.45 8.31 11.69
CA ASN A 149 -16.69 9.66 11.21
C ASN A 149 -15.57 10.64 11.62
N ILE A 150 -14.31 10.20 11.50
CA ILE A 150 -13.13 10.99 11.80
C ILE A 150 -12.37 11.36 10.52
N SER A 151 -11.60 12.45 10.57
CA SER A 151 -10.82 12.94 9.42
C SER A 151 -9.90 11.88 8.79
N SER A 152 -9.73 11.96 7.47
CA SER A 152 -8.87 11.03 6.71
C SER A 152 -7.42 10.98 7.21
N SER A 153 -6.89 12.11 7.71
CA SER A 153 -5.55 12.17 8.30
C SER A 153 -5.45 11.37 9.61
N LEU A 154 -6.46 11.47 10.49
CA LEU A 154 -6.45 10.75 11.76
C LEU A 154 -6.63 9.24 11.55
N SER A 155 -7.52 8.84 10.64
CA SER A 155 -7.71 7.44 10.23
C SER A 155 -6.44 6.81 9.67
N SER A 156 -5.67 7.58 8.89
CA SER A 156 -4.38 7.16 8.34
C SER A 156 -3.33 6.96 9.44
N ILE A 157 -3.26 7.87 10.42
CA ILE A 157 -2.34 7.75 11.57
C ILE A 157 -2.70 6.52 12.40
N LEU A 158 -3.98 6.33 12.73
CA LEU A 158 -4.44 5.19 13.54
C LEU A 158 -4.15 3.85 12.86
N THR A 159 -4.42 3.76 11.57
CA THR A 159 -4.11 2.55 10.79
C THR A 159 -2.61 2.31 10.75
N GLY A 160 -1.82 3.36 10.45
CA GLY A 160 -0.37 3.29 10.44
C GLY A 160 0.23 2.87 11.79
N SER A 161 -0.27 3.43 12.89
CA SER A 161 0.22 3.15 14.25
C SER A 161 -0.09 1.74 14.73
N ILE A 162 -1.11 1.08 14.16
CA ILE A 162 -1.46 -0.30 14.49
C ILE A 162 -0.71 -1.27 13.57
N VAL A 163 -0.79 -1.05 12.25
CA VAL A 163 -0.26 -1.99 11.25
C VAL A 163 1.27 -2.06 11.28
N VAL A 164 1.94 -0.93 11.46
CA VAL A 164 3.41 -0.86 11.38
C VAL A 164 4.08 -1.61 12.53
N PRO A 165 3.76 -1.35 13.82
CA PRO A 165 4.33 -2.14 14.91
C PRO A 165 3.94 -3.61 14.80
N ALA A 166 2.69 -3.93 14.43
CA ALA A 166 2.27 -5.32 14.24
C ALA A 166 3.13 -6.06 13.20
N ALA A 167 3.47 -5.42 12.08
CA ALA A 167 4.36 -6.00 11.08
C ALA A 167 5.80 -6.20 11.60
N VAL A 168 6.34 -5.24 12.36
CA VAL A 168 7.67 -5.37 12.99
C VAL A 168 7.67 -6.51 14.01
N PHE A 169 6.69 -6.55 14.90
CA PHE A 169 6.57 -7.62 15.89
C PHE A 169 6.36 -8.98 15.21
N GLY A 170 5.50 -9.09 14.20
CA GLY A 170 5.28 -10.34 13.47
C GLY A 170 6.54 -10.86 12.79
N THR A 171 7.30 -10.00 12.12
CA THR A 171 8.55 -10.40 11.44
C THR A 171 9.64 -10.81 12.43
N ILE A 172 9.82 -10.07 13.53
CA ILE A 172 10.80 -10.40 14.57
C ILE A 172 10.42 -11.69 15.29
N THR A 173 9.16 -11.82 15.72
CA THR A 173 8.69 -13.01 16.45
C THR A 173 8.71 -14.25 15.58
N GLY A 174 8.29 -14.18 14.32
CA GLY A 174 8.38 -15.30 13.36
C GLY A 174 9.82 -15.76 13.14
N GLY A 175 10.75 -14.82 12.92
CA GLY A 175 12.17 -15.13 12.77
C GLY A 175 12.79 -15.71 14.05
N TYR A 176 12.42 -15.17 15.21
CA TYR A 176 12.86 -15.68 16.51
C TYR A 176 12.36 -17.10 16.78
N LEU A 177 11.08 -17.39 16.51
CA LEU A 177 10.47 -18.71 16.70
C LEU A 177 11.14 -19.77 15.83
N ILE A 178 11.36 -19.47 14.54
CA ILE A 178 12.03 -20.39 13.61
C ILE A 178 13.45 -20.71 14.10
N ARG A 179 14.20 -19.69 14.56
CA ARG A 179 15.57 -19.87 15.07
C ARG A 179 15.61 -20.59 16.41
N ARG A 180 14.69 -20.29 17.33
CA ARG A 180 14.68 -20.85 18.68
C ARG A 180 14.32 -22.33 18.70
N TYR A 181 13.34 -22.73 17.88
CA TYR A 181 12.84 -24.10 17.84
C TYR A 181 13.48 -24.97 16.76
N HIS A 182 14.41 -24.43 15.96
CA HIS A 182 15.05 -25.14 14.85
C HIS A 182 14.03 -25.90 13.98
N MET A 183 13.00 -25.17 13.53
CA MET A 183 11.83 -25.79 12.94
C MET A 183 12.14 -26.46 11.59
N ASN A 184 11.65 -27.69 11.44
CA ASN A 184 11.68 -28.41 10.18
C ASN A 184 10.66 -27.81 9.19
N ILE A 185 10.82 -28.08 7.89
CA ILE A 185 9.92 -27.55 6.84
C ILE A 185 8.44 -27.83 7.14
N PHE A 186 8.11 -29.05 7.60
CA PHE A 186 6.75 -29.41 7.99
C PHE A 186 6.21 -28.58 9.16
N GLN A 187 7.05 -28.30 10.16
CA GLN A 187 6.67 -27.47 11.31
C GLN A 187 6.48 -26.01 10.91
N CYS A 188 7.31 -25.50 9.99
CA CYS A 188 7.12 -24.18 9.40
C CYS A 188 5.78 -24.07 8.66
N ILE A 189 5.41 -25.08 7.86
CA ILE A 189 4.12 -25.10 7.17
C ILE A 189 2.96 -25.10 8.18
N GLN A 190 3.04 -25.94 9.23
CA GLN A 190 2.02 -25.97 10.27
C GLN A 190 1.89 -24.63 11.00
N PHE A 191 3.01 -23.98 11.31
CA PHE A 191 3.03 -22.66 11.93
C PHE A 191 2.36 -21.59 11.05
N ILE A 192 2.66 -21.60 9.73
CA ILE A 192 2.02 -20.70 8.76
C ILE A 192 0.50 -20.95 8.71
N LEU A 193 0.06 -22.21 8.65
CA LEU A 193 -1.37 -22.54 8.63
C LEU A 193 -2.11 -22.07 9.88
N ILE A 194 -1.53 -22.27 11.06
CA ILE A 194 -2.08 -21.77 12.33
C ILE A 194 -2.16 -20.24 12.31
N SER A 195 -1.10 -19.56 11.85
CA SER A 195 -1.07 -18.10 11.73
C SER A 195 -2.14 -17.56 10.77
N CYS A 196 -2.32 -18.20 9.62
CA CYS A 196 -3.38 -17.86 8.66
C CYS A 196 -4.78 -18.03 9.27
N PHE A 197 -5.00 -19.12 10.01
CA PHE A 197 -6.29 -19.38 10.66
C PHE A 197 -6.61 -18.32 11.73
N ILE A 198 -5.63 -17.97 12.57
CA ILE A 198 -5.78 -16.90 13.57
C ILE A 198 -6.06 -15.55 12.88
N SER A 199 -5.36 -15.25 11.79
CA SER A 199 -5.55 -14.00 11.03
C SER A 199 -6.95 -13.92 10.43
N LEU A 200 -7.48 -15.02 9.91
CA LEU A 200 -8.85 -15.08 9.37
C LEU A 200 -9.90 -14.81 10.46
N ILE A 201 -9.75 -15.41 11.64
CA ILE A 201 -10.65 -15.15 12.78
C ILE A 201 -10.58 -13.68 13.20
N ALA A 202 -9.37 -13.10 13.27
CA ALA A 202 -9.18 -11.69 13.60
C ALA A 202 -9.80 -10.74 12.57
N LEU A 203 -9.74 -11.07 11.27
CA LEU A 203 -10.39 -10.27 10.24
C LEU A 203 -11.91 -10.36 10.32
N LEU A 204 -12.47 -11.55 10.59
CA LEU A 204 -13.90 -11.71 10.78
C LEU A 204 -14.42 -10.97 12.02
N SER A 205 -13.63 -10.89 13.09
CA SER A 205 -14.04 -10.17 14.30
C SER A 205 -14.17 -8.66 14.10
N ILE A 206 -13.37 -8.06 13.20
CA ILE A 206 -13.46 -6.63 12.85
C ILE A 206 -14.85 -6.26 12.33
N ILE A 207 -15.55 -7.16 11.62
CA ILE A 207 -16.90 -6.92 11.10
C ILE A 207 -17.90 -6.63 12.22
N PHE A 208 -17.68 -7.20 13.42
CA PHE A 208 -18.55 -7.01 14.58
C PHE A 208 -18.26 -5.73 15.35
N ILE A 209 -17.13 -5.06 15.08
CA ILE A 209 -16.78 -3.77 15.69
C ILE A 209 -17.59 -2.69 14.97
N LYS A 210 -18.84 -2.52 15.38
CA LYS A 210 -19.69 -1.41 14.93
C LYS A 210 -19.76 -0.36 16.03
N CYS A 211 -19.56 0.90 15.66
CA CYS A 211 -19.93 1.99 16.54
C CYS A 211 -21.46 2.14 16.51
N LYS A 212 -22.09 2.34 17.67
CA LYS A 212 -23.52 2.65 17.74
C LYS A 212 -23.73 4.06 17.19
N SER A 213 -23.98 4.18 15.89
CA SER A 213 -24.44 5.45 15.33
C SER A 213 -25.81 5.73 15.91
N ASN A 214 -25.94 6.74 16.77
CA ASN A 214 -27.24 7.24 17.26
C ASN A 214 -28.03 7.98 16.15
N ILE A 215 -27.63 7.78 14.89
CA ILE A 215 -28.17 8.44 13.71
C ILE A 215 -29.33 7.59 13.20
N LYS A 216 -30.54 8.14 13.23
CA LYS A 216 -31.71 7.55 12.58
C LYS A 216 -31.68 7.94 11.10
N TYR A 217 -31.64 6.94 10.24
CA TYR A 217 -31.84 7.14 8.80
C TYR A 217 -33.34 7.32 8.55
N GLN A 218 -33.71 8.51 8.08
CA GLN A 218 -35.10 8.81 7.76
C GLN A 218 -35.23 9.04 6.26
N SER A 219 -35.74 8.02 5.57
CA SER A 219 -35.98 8.02 4.12
C SER A 219 -37.28 8.72 3.75
N ASP A 220 -38.29 8.62 4.62
CA ASP A 220 -39.60 9.23 4.45
C ASP A 220 -39.81 10.30 5.52
N SER A 221 -39.71 11.56 5.10
CA SER A 221 -40.15 12.70 5.90
C SER A 221 -41.48 13.19 5.32
N GLN A 222 -42.39 13.70 6.17
CA GLN A 222 -43.58 14.41 5.67
C GLN A 222 -43.21 15.58 4.75
N CYS A 223 -41.98 16.09 4.88
CA CYS A 223 -41.41 17.15 4.05
C CYS A 223 -41.06 16.66 2.63
N SER A 224 -40.65 15.39 2.44
CA SER A 224 -40.28 14.85 1.13
C SER A 224 -41.48 14.50 0.23
N GLN A 225 -42.70 14.41 0.78
CA GLN A 225 -43.91 14.06 0.02
C GLN A 225 -44.30 15.09 -1.05
N PHE A 226 -43.83 16.34 -0.91
CA PHE A 226 -44.08 17.42 -1.87
C PHE A 226 -42.90 17.68 -2.83
N CYS A 227 -41.80 16.94 -2.69
CA CYS A 227 -40.62 17.07 -3.54
C CYS A 227 -40.43 15.79 -4.36
N ASN A 228 -40.40 15.89 -5.69
CA ASN A 228 -40.04 14.78 -6.58
C ASN A 228 -38.53 14.49 -6.51
N CYS A 229 -38.05 14.05 -5.35
CA CYS A 229 -36.64 13.76 -5.11
C CYS A 229 -36.21 12.51 -5.88
N SER A 230 -35.05 12.59 -6.55
CA SER A 230 -34.44 11.42 -7.20
C SER A 230 -33.82 10.50 -6.15
N PRO A 231 -34.18 9.20 -6.12
CA PRO A 231 -33.58 8.23 -5.20
C PRO A 231 -32.12 7.90 -5.55
N TYR A 232 -31.63 8.32 -6.72
CA TYR A 232 -30.28 8.02 -7.20
C TYR A 232 -29.23 9.03 -6.72
N ILE A 233 -29.63 10.17 -6.17
CA ILE A 233 -28.71 11.20 -5.68
C ILE A 233 -28.47 10.97 -4.19
N TYR A 234 -27.29 10.45 -3.86
CA TYR A 234 -26.86 10.23 -2.48
C TYR A 234 -25.92 11.36 -2.05
N GLN A 235 -26.43 12.26 -1.21
CA GLN A 235 -25.65 13.36 -0.62
C GLN A 235 -26.14 13.57 0.82
N PRO A 236 -25.73 12.71 1.75
CA PRO A 236 -26.34 12.65 3.07
C PRO A 236 -26.17 13.97 3.82
N VAL A 237 -27.27 14.46 4.39
CA VAL A 237 -27.27 15.69 5.20
C VAL A 237 -27.70 15.34 6.61
N CYS A 238 -26.94 15.79 7.60
CA CYS A 238 -27.25 15.60 9.00
C CYS A 238 -28.08 16.78 9.52
N PHE A 239 -29.29 16.52 10.01
CA PHE A 239 -30.11 17.50 10.71
C PHE A 239 -30.02 17.25 12.23
N GLN A 240 -29.65 18.30 12.96
CA GLN A 240 -29.57 18.29 14.44
C GLN A 240 -28.75 17.12 15.04
N GLN A 241 -27.74 16.63 14.31
CA GLN A 241 -26.80 15.58 14.73
C GLN A 241 -27.42 14.21 15.11
N GLN A 242 -28.71 13.98 14.84
CA GLN A 242 -29.40 12.72 15.19
C GLN A 242 -30.18 12.09 14.04
N ILE A 243 -30.43 12.85 12.97
CA ILE A 243 -31.18 12.37 11.80
C ILE A 243 -30.34 12.64 10.56
N THR A 244 -30.12 11.61 9.74
CA THR A 244 -29.46 11.75 8.44
C THR A 244 -30.47 11.46 7.35
N PHE A 245 -30.64 12.43 6.45
CA PHE A 245 -31.47 12.31 5.26
C PHE A 245 -30.62 11.83 4.08
N LEU A 246 -31.22 11.09 3.14
CA LEU A 246 -30.54 10.54 1.96
C LEU A 246 -29.92 11.63 1.06
N SER A 247 -30.62 12.77 0.95
CA SER A 247 -30.14 13.97 0.26
C SER A 247 -30.77 15.22 0.87
N SER A 248 -30.25 16.40 0.51
CA SER A 248 -30.83 17.70 0.89
C SER A 248 -32.30 17.81 0.48
N CYS A 249 -32.72 17.13 -0.60
CA CYS A 249 -34.12 17.10 -1.06
C CYS A 249 -35.03 16.33 -0.09
N TYR A 250 -34.58 15.18 0.41
CA TYR A 250 -35.32 14.41 1.42
C TYR A 250 -35.45 15.14 2.77
N ALA A 251 -34.55 16.10 3.02
CA ALA A 251 -34.62 17.03 4.14
C ALA A 251 -35.58 18.21 3.91
N GLY A 252 -36.18 18.36 2.72
CA GLY A 252 -37.13 19.43 2.39
C GLY A 252 -36.53 20.67 1.74
N CYS A 253 -35.23 20.68 1.41
CA CYS A 253 -34.59 21.84 0.81
C CYS A 253 -34.93 21.92 -0.69
N THR A 254 -35.61 22.99 -1.11
CA THR A 254 -36.03 23.26 -2.50
C THR A 254 -35.01 24.05 -3.32
N SER A 255 -33.99 24.62 -2.68
CA SER A 255 -32.86 25.28 -3.34
C SER A 255 -31.54 24.87 -2.68
N VAL A 256 -30.53 24.62 -3.51
CA VAL A 256 -29.16 24.38 -3.06
C VAL A 256 -28.42 25.71 -3.16
N ASN A 257 -28.68 26.63 -2.23
CA ASN A 257 -27.67 27.65 -1.97
C ASN A 257 -26.59 26.97 -1.14
N GLY A 258 -25.41 26.78 -1.74
CA GLY A 258 -24.25 26.14 -1.13
C GLY A 258 -23.63 26.96 -0.01
N THR A 259 -24.43 27.30 1.00
CA THR A 259 -23.98 27.92 2.25
C THR A 259 -24.60 27.11 3.37
N VAL A 260 -23.76 26.28 3.99
CA VAL A 260 -23.98 25.73 5.32
C VAL A 260 -24.04 26.87 6.33
#